data_AF-A0A7Y3JL42-F1
#
_entry.id   AF-A0A7Y3JL42-F1
#
_cell.length_a   1.000
_cell.length_b   1.000
_cell.length_c   1.000
_cell.angle_alpha   90.00
_cell.angle_beta   90.00
_cell.angle_gamma   90.00
#
_symmetry.space_group_name_H-M   'P 1'
#
loop_
_entity.id
_entity.type
_entity.pdbx_description
1 polymer ?
#
loop_
_entity_poly.entity_id
_entity_poly.type
_entity_poly.pdbx_seq_one_letter_code
_entity_poly.pdbx_strand_id
1 'polypeptide(L)' 'MNQILQYLKNNGERLDAEIAQAAGISLSKTRAYLAELAAKGEIMAYHSTRFEDGEKTEGIRCRLAGFTPPAKPGRKSKAS' A
#
# COMPACT_ATOMS: atom_id res chain seq x y z
N MET A 1 -2.90 -14.72 2.75
CA MET A 1 -1.76 -13.82 3.09
C MET A 1 -0.98 -13.38 1.86
N ASN A 2 -0.48 -14.29 1.01
CA ASN A 2 0.25 -13.90 -0.23
C ASN A 2 -0.54 -13.05 -1.23
N GLN A 3 -1.88 -13.10 -1.24
CA GLN A 3 -2.69 -12.28 -2.14
C GLN A 3 -2.58 -10.77 -1.83
N ILE A 4 -2.46 -10.38 -0.55
CA ILE A 4 -2.28 -8.97 -0.16
C ILE A 4 -0.93 -8.46 -0.65
N LEU A 5 0.13 -9.26 -0.46
CA LEU A 5 1.48 -8.92 -0.92
C LEU A 5 1.55 -8.86 -2.45
N GLN A 6 0.95 -9.81 -3.17
CA GLN A 6 0.89 -9.76 -4.64
C GLN A 6 0.07 -8.57 -5.13
N TYR A 7 -1.04 -8.26 -4.46
CA TYR A 7 -1.87 -7.10 -4.79
C TYR A 7 -1.08 -5.80 -4.61
N LEU A 8 -0.38 -5.62 -3.48
CA LEU A 8 0.50 -4.48 -3.22
C LEU A 8 1.68 -4.41 -4.19
N LYS A 9 2.23 -5.55 -4.62
CA LYS A 9 3.30 -5.60 -5.62
C LYS A 9 2.85 -5.10 -6.99
N ASN A 10 1.65 -5.49 -7.43
CA ASN A 10 1.10 -5.06 -8.73
C ASN A 10 0.54 -3.65 -8.71
N ASN A 11 -0.10 -3.25 -7.61
CA ASN A 11 -0.85 -1.99 -7.53
C ASN A 11 -0.10 -0.87 -6.79
N GLY A 12 1.01 -1.18 -6.12
CA GLY A 12 1.77 -0.26 -5.30
C GLY A 12 1.10 0.05 -3.96
N GLU A 13 1.18 1.32 -3.56
CA GLU A 13 0.59 1.83 -2.33
C GLU A 13 -0.94 1.90 -2.42
N ARG A 14 -1.63 1.25 -1.47
CA ARG A 14 -3.09 1.16 -1.43
C ARG A 14 -3.63 1.39 -0.02
N LEU A 15 -4.90 1.78 0.06
CA LEU A 15 -5.61 1.94 1.33
C LEU A 15 -5.98 0.58 1.93
N ASP A 16 -6.06 0.52 3.26
CA ASP A 16 -6.53 -0.69 3.97
C ASP A 16 -7.92 -1.14 3.52
N ALA A 17 -8.82 -0.19 3.19
CA ALA A 17 -10.14 -0.48 2.63
C ALA A 17 -10.09 -1.10 1.23
N GLU A 18 -9.18 -0.64 0.36
CA GLU A 18 -8.98 -1.20 -0.99
C GLU A 18 -8.42 -2.62 -0.90
N ILE A 19 -7.46 -2.83 0.01
CA ILE A 19 -6.85 -4.14 0.26
C ILE A 19 -7.89 -5.11 0.83
N ALA A 20 -8.74 -4.65 1.75
CA ALA A 20 -9.81 -5.45 2.33
C ALA A 20 -10.80 -5.91 1.24
N GLN A 21 -11.21 -5.01 0.35
CA GLN A 21 -12.07 -5.32 -0.78
C GLN A 21 -11.40 -6.29 -1.77
N ALA A 22 -10.14 -6.05 -2.13
CA ALA A 22 -9.39 -6.90 -3.06
C ALA A 22 -9.13 -8.31 -2.50
N ALA A 23 -8.92 -8.42 -1.19
CA ALA A 23 -8.71 -9.71 -0.51
C ALA A 23 -10.02 -10.37 -0.08
N GLY A 24 -11.17 -9.71 -0.23
CA GLY A 24 -12.49 -10.25 0.15
C GLY A 24 -12.64 -10.50 1.65
N ILE A 25 -11.94 -9.73 2.50
CA ILE A 25 -11.94 -9.88 3.97
C ILE A 25 -12.39 -8.58 4.65
N SER A 26 -12.90 -8.69 5.88
CA SER A 26 -13.33 -7.53 6.65
C SER A 26 -12.17 -6.62 7.01
N LEU A 27 -12.42 -5.31 7.05
CA LEU A 27 -11.43 -4.27 7.39
C LEU A 27 -10.67 -4.57 8.69
N SER A 28 -11.36 -5.03 9.73
CA SER A 28 -10.74 -5.38 11.01
C SER A 28 -9.74 -6.53 10.88
N LYS A 29 -10.07 -7.57 10.12
CA LYS A 29 -9.15 -8.68 9.84
C LYS A 29 -7.98 -8.22 8.97
N THR A 30 -8.25 -7.40 7.96
CA THR A 30 -7.20 -6.82 7.12
C THR A 30 -6.20 -6.04 7.95
N ARG A 31 -6.66 -5.18 8.87
CA ARG A 31 -5.77 -4.42 9.76
C ARG A 31 -4.92 -5.32 10.65
N ALA A 32 -5.50 -6.38 11.22
CA ALA A 32 -4.74 -7.35 12.00
C ALA A 32 -3.63 -8.01 11.14
N TYR A 33 -3.96 -8.46 9.92
CA TYR A 33 -2.97 -9.05 9.02
C TYR A 33 -1.91 -8.07 8.54
N LEU A 34 -2.29 -6.81 8.29
CA LEU A 34 -1.34 -5.76 7.91
C LEU A 34 -0.39 -5.47 9.08
N ALA A 35 -0.88 -5.47 10.32
CA ALA A 35 -0.02 -5.31 11.50
C ALA A 35 0.96 -6.48 11.64
N GLU A 36 0.53 -7.72 11.41
CA GLU A 36 1.43 -8.89 11.42
C GLU A 36 2.48 -8.81 10.30
N LEU A 37 2.10 -8.43 9.09
CA LEU A 37 3.03 -8.27 7.96
C LEU A 37 3.99 -7.11 8.17
N ALA A 38 3.54 -6.02 8.82
CA ALA A 38 4.38 -4.90 9.19
C ALA A 38 5.38 -5.28 10.29
N ALA A 39 4.95 -6.08 11.28
CA ALA A 39 5.84 -6.62 12.32
C ALA A 39 6.92 -7.55 11.74
N LYS A 40 6.60 -8.28 10.66
CA LYS A 40 7.57 -9.08 9.89
C LYS A 40 8.49 -8.25 8.97
N GLY A 41 8.19 -6.97 8.79
CA GLY A 41 8.94 -6.09 7.87
C GLY A 41 8.64 -6.33 6.39
N GLU A 42 7.55 -7.02 6.04
CA GLU A 42 7.18 -7.27 4.64
C GLU A 42 6.41 -6.10 4.02
N ILE A 43 5.70 -5.32 4.83
CA ILE A 43 4.97 -4.13 4.41
C ILE A 43 5.24 -2.95 5.33
N MET A 44 5.04 -1.75 4.81
CA MET A 44 4.98 -0.51 5.59
C MET A 44 3.55 0.00 5.57
N ALA A 45 2.95 0.12 6.75
CA ALA A 45 1.66 0.78 6.96
C ALA A 45 1.86 2.13 7.66
N TYR A 46 1.16 3.16 7.21
CA TYR A 46 1.20 4.48 7.82
C TYR A 46 -0.12 5.22 7.64
N HIS A 47 -0.40 6.12 8.58
CA HIS A 47 -1.54 7.01 8.47
C HIS A 47 -1.21 8.13 7.48
N SER A 48 -2.07 8.30 6.49
CA SER A 48 -1.99 9.38 5.52
C SER A 48 -3.25 10.21 5.62
N THR A 49 -3.06 11.51 5.83
CA THR A 49 -4.10 12.52 5.75
C THR A 49 -3.92 13.24 4.42
N ARG A 50 -4.88 13.09 3.51
CA ARG A 50 -4.92 13.86 2.27
C ARG A 50 -6.02 14.89 2.36
N PHE A 51 -5.77 16.04 1.74
CA PHE A 51 -6.77 17.05 1.51
C PHE A 51 -7.04 17.05 0.01
N GLU A 52 -8.19 16.50 -0.42
CA GLU A 52 -8.68 16.64 -1.79
C GLU A 52 -9.85 17.62 -1.76
N ASP A 53 -9.77 18.67 -2.56
CA ASP A 53 -10.79 19.74 -2.67
C ASP A 53 -11.20 20.40 -1.33
N GLY A 54 -10.30 20.41 -0.35
CA GLY A 54 -10.57 20.96 0.99
C GLY A 54 -11.22 19.97 1.96
N GLU A 55 -11.61 18.77 1.52
CA GLU A 55 -12.05 17.69 2.39
C GLU A 55 -10.88 16.86 2.90
N LYS A 56 -10.87 16.62 4.22
CA LYS A 56 -9.85 15.84 4.91
C LYS A 56 -10.18 14.35 4.78
N THR A 57 -9.43 13.64 3.96
CA THR A 57 -9.49 12.19 3.83
C THR A 57 -8.38 11.56 4.65
N GLU A 58 -8.74 10.99 5.79
CA GLU A 58 -7.84 10.20 6.63
C GLU A 58 -7.94 8.71 6.28
N GLY A 59 -6.79 8.07 6.06
CA GLY A 59 -6.75 6.64 5.76
C GLY A 59 -5.42 5.99 6.12
N ILE A 60 -5.45 4.67 6.33
CA ILE A 60 -4.24 3.88 6.51
C ILE A 60 -3.78 3.43 5.13
N ARG A 61 -2.59 3.87 4.74
CA ARG A 61 -1.96 3.40 3.51
C ARG A 61 -0.95 2.33 3.82
N CYS A 62 -0.91 1.33 2.96
CA CYS A 62 0.03 0.23 3.03
C CYS A 62 0.78 0.14 1.71
N ARG A 63 2.09 -0.05 1.80
CA ARG A 63 2.98 -0.31 0.67
C ARG A 63 3.89 -1.49 0.98
N LEU A 64 4.38 -2.16 -0.04
CA LEU A 64 5.32 -3.27 0.12
C LEU A 64 6.70 -2.73 0.58
N ALA A 65 7.29 -3.33 1.61
CA ALA A 65 8.57 -2.89 2.15
C ALA A 65 9.72 -3.27 1.19
N GLY A 66 10.65 -2.34 0.96
CA GLY A 66 11.77 -2.57 0.03
C GLY A 66 11.38 -2.66 -1.45
N PHE A 67 10.10 -2.48 -1.81
CA PHE A 67 9.68 -2.46 -3.20
C PHE A 67 10.01 -1.11 -3.84
N THR A 68 11.05 -1.10 -4.66
CA THR A 68 11.33 0.01 -5.57
C THR A 68 10.55 -0.26 -6.86
N PRO A 69 9.53 0.53 -7.21
CA PRO A 69 8.81 0.32 -8.45
C PRO A 69 9.78 0.40 -9.64
N PRO A 70 9.67 -0.50 -10.63
CA PRO A 70 10.53 -0.45 -11.81
C PRO A 70 10.35 0.91 -12.50
N ALA A 71 11.46 1.46 -13.00
CA ALA A 71 11.43 2.74 -13.69
C ALA A 71 10.42 2.68 -14.85
N LYS A 72 9.40 3.56 -14.82
CA LYS A 72 8.46 3.68 -15.93
C LYS A 72 9.23 4.02 -17.22
N PRO A 73 8.89 3.41 -18.37
CA PRO A 73 9.42 3.83 -19.67
C PRO A 73 9.10 5.31 -19.88
N GLY A 74 10.12 6.14 -20.14
CA GLY A 74 9.96 7.59 -20.36
C GLY A 74 10.57 8.52 -19.31
N ARG A 75 11.19 8.01 -18.24
CA ARG A 75 12.07 8.84 -17.40
C ARG A 75 13.33 9.14 -18.22
N LYS A 76 13.64 10.42 -18.47
CA LYS A 76 14.91 10.81 -19.14
C LYS A 76 16.07 10.08 -18.46
N SER A 77 16.98 9.54 -19.27
CA SER A 77 18.24 8.95 -18.82
C SER A 77 18.88 9.88 -17.78
N LYS A 78 19.50 9.30 -16.74
CA LYS A 78 20.43 10.04 -15.89
C LYS A 78 21.37 10.80 -16.85
N ALA A 79 21.40 12.12 -16.77
CA ALA A 79 22.42 12.88 -17.48
C ALA A 79 23.77 12.31 -17.04
N SER A 80 24.52 11.79 -18.01
CA SER A 80 25.90 11.33 -17.83
C SER A 80 26.79 12.46 -17.35
#